data_AF-A0A667GZT5-F1
#
_entry.id   AF-A0A667GZT5-F1
#
_cell.length_a   1.000
_cell.length_b   1.000
_cell.length_c   1.000
_cell.angle_alpha   90.00
_cell.angle_beta   90.00
_cell.angle_gamma   90.00
#
_symmetry.space_group_name_H-M   'P 1'
#
loop_
_entity.id
_entity.type
_entity.pdbx_description
1 polymer ?
#
loop_
_entity_poly.entity_id
_entity_poly.type
_entity_poly.pdbx_seq_one_letter_code
_entity_poly.pdbx_strand_id
1 'polypeptide(L)'
;MKWVTFISLLFLFSSAYSRGVTRREAQQSEIAHRFNDLGEEHFRGLVLVAFSQYLQQCPFEDHVKLVNEVTEFAKGCVADQSAANCEKSLHELFGDKLCTVASLRDKYGEMADCCEKKEPERNECFLQHKDDNPGFGQLVTPEADAMCTAFHENEQRFLGKYLYEIARRHPYFYAPELLYYAEEYKGVFTECCEAADKAACLTPKVDALREKVLASSAKERLKCASLQKFGERAFKAWSVARLSQKFPKADFAEISKLVTDLAKIHKECCHGDLLECADDRADLAKYVCENQDSISTKLKECCGKPVLEKSHCISEVERDELPADLSPLAADFVEDKEVCKNYQEAKDVFLGTFLYEYSRRHPEYSVSLLLRLAKEYEATLEKCCATDDPPTCYAHVFDEFKPLVEEPHNLVKTNCELFEKLGEYGFQNALLVRYTKKVPQVSTPTLVEVSRSLGKVGSKCCTHPESERLSCAEDYLSVVLNRLCVLHEKTPVSERVTKCCTESLVNRRPCFSALQVDETYVPKEFSAETFTFHADLCTLPEAEKQIKKQSALVELLKHKPKATDEQLKTVMGDFGSFVDKCCAAEDKEACFAEEGPKLVATTQAALA
;
A
#
# COMPACT_ATOMS: atom_id res chain seq x y z
N MET A 1 -18.86 -5.30 48.29
CA MET A 1 -18.14 -4.02 48.07
C MET A 1 -17.21 -4.02 46.85
N LYS A 2 -16.62 -5.14 46.39
CA LYS A 2 -15.75 -5.17 45.19
C LYS A 2 -16.48 -5.18 43.82
N TRP A 3 -17.73 -5.69 43.78
CA TRP A 3 -18.52 -5.78 42.55
C TRP A 3 -19.14 -4.44 42.10
N VAL A 4 -19.49 -3.58 43.06
CA VAL A 4 -20.05 -2.24 42.76
C VAL A 4 -18.97 -1.31 42.19
N THR A 5 -17.70 -1.49 42.60
CA THR A 5 -16.56 -0.81 42.00
C THR A 5 -16.25 -1.30 40.58
N PHE A 6 -16.39 -2.60 40.30
CA PHE A 6 -16.19 -3.17 38.95
C PHE A 6 -17.29 -2.73 37.97
N ILE A 7 -18.56 -2.72 38.41
CA ILE A 7 -19.68 -2.23 37.61
C ILE A 7 -19.58 -0.72 37.40
N SER A 8 -19.14 0.05 38.42
CA SER A 8 -18.88 1.49 38.26
C SER A 8 -17.71 1.77 37.31
N LEU A 9 -16.68 0.93 37.29
CA LEU A 9 -15.58 1.00 36.30
C LEU A 9 -16.09 0.64 34.90
N LEU A 10 -16.91 -0.39 34.72
CA LEU A 10 -17.55 -0.73 33.45
C LEU A 10 -18.44 0.40 32.93
N PHE A 11 -19.26 1.03 33.77
CA PHE A 11 -20.04 2.21 33.35
C PHE A 11 -19.17 3.45 33.15
N LEU A 12 -18.06 3.62 33.86
CA LEU A 12 -17.08 4.68 33.58
C LEU A 12 -16.33 4.42 32.27
N PHE A 13 -16.02 3.17 31.92
CA PHE A 13 -15.48 2.81 30.62
C PHE A 13 -16.52 2.97 29.52
N SER A 14 -17.76 2.47 29.66
CA SER A 14 -18.82 2.67 28.66
C SER A 14 -19.27 4.13 28.53
N SER A 15 -19.24 4.91 29.61
CA SER A 15 -19.53 6.36 29.56
C SER A 15 -18.32 7.19 29.15
N ALA A 16 -17.07 6.74 29.36
CA ALA A 16 -15.88 7.34 28.75
C ALA A 16 -15.74 6.97 27.26
N TYR A 17 -16.19 5.79 26.84
CA TYR A 17 -16.35 5.40 25.43
C TYR A 17 -17.38 6.28 24.71
N SER A 18 -18.32 6.88 25.44
CA SER A 18 -19.27 7.88 24.90
C SER A 18 -18.93 9.35 25.26
N ARG A 19 -17.93 9.60 26.11
CA ARG A 19 -17.48 10.96 26.53
C ARG A 19 -16.04 11.30 26.12
N GLY A 20 -15.36 10.38 25.44
CA GLY A 20 -14.09 10.61 24.75
C GLY A 20 -14.25 11.25 23.37
N VAL A 21 -15.49 11.42 22.90
CA VAL A 21 -15.80 12.54 22.01
C VAL A 21 -15.73 13.75 22.92
N THR A 22 -14.55 14.37 23.06
CA THR A 22 -14.54 15.82 23.18
C THR A 22 -15.46 16.28 22.07
N ARG A 23 -16.63 16.75 22.45
CA ARG A 23 -17.48 17.54 21.59
C ARG A 23 -16.58 18.72 21.25
N ARG A 24 -15.74 18.59 20.19
CA ARG A 24 -15.07 19.72 19.54
C ARG A 24 -16.24 20.68 19.41
N GLU A 25 -16.23 21.78 20.16
CA GLU A 25 -17.18 22.87 19.94
C GLU A 25 -17.20 23.03 18.42
N ALA A 26 -18.37 22.95 17.78
CA ALA A 26 -18.46 23.03 16.33
C ALA A 26 -17.72 24.30 15.94
N GLN A 27 -16.48 24.13 15.46
CA GLN A 27 -15.58 25.26 15.31
C GLN A 27 -16.20 26.13 14.24
N GLN A 28 -16.24 27.43 14.50
CA GLN A 28 -16.96 28.35 13.63
C GLN A 28 -16.38 28.36 12.20
N SER A 29 -15.09 28.03 12.04
CA SER A 29 -14.46 27.82 10.73
C SER A 29 -13.39 26.72 10.74
N GLU A 30 -13.66 25.61 10.05
CA GLU A 30 -12.74 24.48 9.93
C GLU A 30 -11.49 24.84 9.11
N ILE A 31 -11.65 25.58 8.01
CA ILE A 31 -10.53 26.00 7.17
C ILE A 31 -9.57 26.94 7.91
N ALA A 32 -10.08 27.83 8.76
CA ALA A 32 -9.26 28.70 9.58
C ALA A 32 -8.49 27.90 10.65
N HIS A 33 -9.15 26.90 11.27
CA HIS A 33 -8.50 26.01 12.22
C HIS A 33 -7.34 25.25 11.57
N ARG A 34 -7.57 24.54 10.47
CA ARG A 34 -6.50 23.77 9.79
C ARG A 34 -5.36 24.67 9.30
N PHE A 35 -5.68 25.88 8.83
CA PHE A 35 -4.64 26.82 8.41
C PHE A 35 -3.73 27.25 9.58
N ASN A 36 -4.31 27.50 10.76
CA ASN A 36 -3.56 27.87 11.97
C ASN A 36 -2.70 26.72 12.49
N ASP A 37 -3.25 25.50 12.53
CA ASP A 37 -2.59 24.35 13.13
C ASP A 37 -1.45 23.81 12.25
N LEU A 38 -1.65 23.77 10.93
CA LEU A 38 -0.66 23.26 9.98
C LEU A 38 0.39 24.30 9.56
N GLY A 39 0.04 25.58 9.60
CA GLY A 39 0.81 26.68 9.01
C GLY A 39 0.69 26.73 7.47
N GLU A 40 1.00 27.90 6.89
CA GLU A 40 0.76 28.17 5.47
C GLU A 40 1.49 27.20 4.53
N GLU A 41 2.73 26.81 4.84
CA GLU A 41 3.53 25.94 3.98
C GLU A 41 2.91 24.54 3.84
N HIS A 42 2.65 23.85 4.96
CA HIS A 42 2.02 22.52 4.94
C HIS A 42 0.59 22.57 4.41
N PHE A 43 -0.18 23.62 4.77
CA PHE A 43 -1.53 23.82 4.25
C PHE A 43 -1.52 23.88 2.71
N ARG A 44 -0.67 24.72 2.12
CA ARG A 44 -0.55 24.85 0.66
C ARG A 44 -0.11 23.54 0.02
N GLY A 45 0.85 22.84 0.62
CA GLY A 45 1.32 21.54 0.17
C GLY A 45 0.20 20.49 0.13
N LEU A 46 -0.57 20.36 1.22
CA LEU A 46 -1.68 19.41 1.32
C LEU A 46 -2.82 19.73 0.36
N VAL A 47 -3.17 21.00 0.18
CA VAL A 47 -4.19 21.42 -0.80
C VAL A 47 -3.72 21.12 -2.24
N LEU A 48 -2.44 21.34 -2.54
CA LEU A 48 -1.87 20.97 -3.84
C LEU A 48 -1.93 19.46 -4.07
N VAL A 49 -1.59 18.66 -3.06
CA VAL A 49 -1.71 17.20 -3.13
C VAL A 49 -3.17 16.80 -3.34
N ALA A 50 -4.13 17.37 -2.60
CA ALA A 50 -5.55 17.09 -2.75
C ALA A 50 -6.01 17.31 -4.20
N PHE A 51 -5.82 18.52 -4.75
CA PHE A 51 -6.21 18.80 -6.13
C PHE A 51 -5.50 17.90 -7.14
N SER A 52 -4.22 17.57 -6.92
CA SER A 52 -3.48 16.68 -7.81
C SER A 52 -3.99 15.24 -7.77
N GLN A 53 -4.48 14.78 -6.63
CA GLN A 53 -5.09 13.45 -6.48
C GLN A 53 -6.48 13.37 -7.10
N TYR A 54 -7.31 14.43 -7.01
CA TYR A 54 -8.64 14.46 -7.62
C TYR A 54 -8.57 14.75 -9.12
N LEU A 55 -7.82 15.77 -9.53
CA LEU A 55 -7.74 16.26 -10.91
C LEU A 55 -6.41 15.86 -11.57
N GLN A 56 -6.19 14.55 -11.69
CA GLN A 56 -4.89 14.01 -12.12
C GLN A 56 -4.45 14.49 -13.51
N GLN A 57 -5.36 14.90 -14.40
CA GLN A 57 -5.07 15.33 -15.78
C GLN A 57 -4.89 16.86 -15.94
N CYS A 58 -5.16 17.65 -14.90
CA CYS A 58 -5.03 19.10 -14.95
C CYS A 58 -3.55 19.51 -14.83
N PRO A 59 -3.10 20.56 -15.54
CA PRO A 59 -1.71 20.99 -15.50
C PRO A 59 -1.37 21.64 -14.17
N PHE A 60 -0.09 21.57 -13.79
CA PHE A 60 0.44 22.11 -12.54
C PHE A 60 0.02 23.56 -12.26
N GLU A 61 0.09 24.45 -13.27
CA GLU A 61 -0.25 25.87 -13.08
C GLU A 61 -1.70 26.11 -12.70
N ASP A 62 -2.62 25.25 -13.15
CA ASP A 62 -4.04 25.39 -12.81
C ASP A 62 -4.28 24.96 -11.36
N HIS A 63 -3.57 23.93 -10.87
CA HIS A 63 -3.60 23.57 -9.45
C HIS A 63 -3.01 24.67 -8.56
N VAL A 64 -1.90 25.28 -8.97
CA VAL A 64 -1.29 26.38 -8.20
C VAL A 64 -2.27 27.56 -8.04
N LYS A 65 -3.03 27.90 -9.09
CA LYS A 65 -4.08 28.93 -8.99
C LYS A 65 -5.15 28.57 -7.96
N LEU A 66 -5.67 27.33 -8.02
CA LEU A 66 -6.68 26.86 -7.05
C LEU A 66 -6.14 26.87 -5.61
N VAL A 67 -4.90 26.42 -5.41
CA VAL A 67 -4.23 26.47 -4.10
C VAL A 67 -4.12 27.90 -3.59
N ASN A 68 -3.72 28.85 -4.43
CA ASN A 68 -3.65 30.27 -4.06
C ASN A 68 -5.02 30.81 -3.65
N GLU A 69 -6.07 30.53 -4.42
CA GLU A 69 -7.44 30.97 -4.10
C GLU A 69 -7.93 30.42 -2.76
N VAL A 70 -7.71 29.12 -2.50
CA VAL A 70 -8.09 28.48 -1.23
C VAL A 70 -7.27 29.04 -0.07
N THR A 71 -5.98 29.32 -0.28
CA THR A 71 -5.08 29.87 0.74
C THR A 71 -5.48 31.30 1.12
N GLU A 72 -5.78 32.16 0.15
CA GLU A 72 -6.23 33.52 0.44
C GLU A 72 -7.61 33.53 1.10
N PHE A 73 -8.50 32.62 0.72
CA PHE A 73 -9.77 32.42 1.42
C PHE A 73 -9.56 31.98 2.88
N ALA A 74 -8.65 31.03 3.12
CA ALA A 74 -8.29 30.60 4.47
C ALA A 74 -7.77 31.77 5.34
N LYS A 75 -6.87 32.59 4.80
CA LYS A 75 -6.38 33.81 5.48
C LYS A 75 -7.51 34.79 5.82
N GLY A 76 -8.48 34.96 4.91
CA GLY A 76 -9.69 35.74 5.17
C GLY A 76 -10.50 35.20 6.34
N CYS A 77 -10.75 33.89 6.38
CA CYS A 77 -11.47 33.24 7.48
C CYS A 77 -10.70 33.25 8.81
N VAL A 78 -9.36 33.24 8.78
CA VAL A 78 -8.55 33.44 9.99
C VAL A 78 -8.71 34.86 10.53
N ALA A 79 -8.80 35.86 9.65
CA ALA A 79 -9.00 37.25 10.05
C ALA A 79 -10.42 37.52 10.57
N ASP A 80 -11.44 36.89 9.98
CA ASP A 80 -12.84 36.96 10.42
C ASP A 80 -13.56 35.62 10.18
N GLN A 81 -13.70 34.81 11.23
CA GLN A 81 -14.37 33.50 11.15
C GLN A 81 -15.88 33.60 10.91
N SER A 82 -16.47 34.79 11.05
CA SER A 82 -17.89 35.04 10.75
C SER A 82 -18.14 35.48 9.30
N ALA A 83 -17.08 35.66 8.51
CA ALA A 83 -17.18 36.00 7.11
C ALA A 83 -17.90 34.90 6.31
N ALA A 84 -18.54 35.30 5.21
CA ALA A 84 -19.39 34.41 4.44
C ALA A 84 -18.64 33.18 3.89
N ASN A 85 -19.22 31.99 4.07
CA ASN A 85 -18.70 30.68 3.69
C ASN A 85 -17.55 30.15 4.56
N CYS A 86 -17.12 30.86 5.60
CA CYS A 86 -16.08 30.35 6.51
C CYS A 86 -16.61 29.20 7.39
N GLU A 87 -17.93 29.08 7.53
CA GLU A 87 -18.64 28.02 8.26
C GLU A 87 -18.80 26.71 7.48
N LYS A 88 -18.51 26.72 6.17
CA LYS A 88 -18.60 25.53 5.32
C LYS A 88 -17.56 24.49 5.71
N SER A 89 -17.90 23.22 5.50
CA SER A 89 -16.95 22.12 5.64
C SER A 89 -15.84 22.21 4.58
N LEU A 90 -14.69 21.59 4.85
CA LEU A 90 -13.59 21.50 3.88
C LEU A 90 -14.01 20.81 2.58
N HIS A 91 -14.81 19.74 2.67
CA HIS A 91 -15.37 19.06 1.49
C HIS A 91 -16.25 19.98 0.65
N GLU A 92 -17.10 20.80 1.28
CA GLU A 92 -17.92 21.76 0.55
C GLU A 92 -17.06 22.78 -0.19
N LEU A 93 -16.07 23.37 0.50
CA LEU A 93 -15.16 24.36 -0.08
C LEU A 93 -14.33 23.79 -1.23
N PHE A 94 -13.77 22.59 -1.06
CA PHE A 94 -12.92 21.96 -2.08
C PHE A 94 -13.75 21.45 -3.24
N GLY A 95 -14.90 20.81 -2.98
CA GLY A 95 -15.84 20.38 -4.01
C GLY A 95 -16.36 21.56 -4.83
N ASP A 96 -16.69 22.69 -4.21
CA ASP A 96 -17.09 23.92 -4.91
C ASP A 96 -15.97 24.38 -5.85
N LYS A 97 -14.70 24.35 -5.40
CA LYS A 97 -13.52 24.69 -6.23
C LYS A 97 -13.25 23.69 -7.35
N LEU A 98 -13.42 22.38 -7.13
CA LEU A 98 -13.32 21.38 -8.19
C LEU A 98 -14.34 21.66 -9.30
N CYS A 99 -15.55 22.09 -8.92
CA CYS A 99 -16.64 22.41 -9.84
C CYS A 99 -16.49 23.74 -10.59
N THR A 100 -15.52 24.61 -10.25
CA THR A 100 -15.23 25.82 -11.04
C THR A 100 -14.26 25.56 -12.20
N VAL A 101 -13.67 24.36 -12.29
CA VAL A 101 -12.74 24.01 -13.36
C VAL A 101 -13.48 23.91 -14.69
N ALA A 102 -13.33 24.93 -15.54
CA ALA A 102 -14.05 25.03 -16.81
C ALA A 102 -13.86 23.80 -17.73
N SER A 103 -12.68 23.18 -17.69
CA SER A 103 -12.36 21.98 -18.48
C SER A 103 -12.76 20.64 -17.82
N LEU A 104 -13.52 20.66 -16.73
CA LEU A 104 -13.86 19.45 -15.97
C LEU A 104 -14.59 18.42 -16.84
N ARG A 105 -15.65 18.83 -17.54
CA ARG A 105 -16.40 17.92 -18.43
C ARG A 105 -15.57 17.46 -19.62
N ASP A 106 -14.80 18.36 -20.23
CA ASP A 106 -13.97 18.06 -21.39
C ASP A 106 -12.85 17.07 -21.08
N LYS A 107 -12.22 17.18 -19.90
CA LYS A 107 -11.08 16.34 -19.50
C LYS A 107 -11.47 15.07 -18.74
N TYR A 108 -12.57 15.09 -17.99
CA TYR A 108 -12.94 14.02 -17.05
C TYR A 108 -14.32 13.41 -17.30
N GLY A 109 -15.07 13.87 -18.31
CA GLY A 109 -16.34 13.27 -18.71
C GLY A 109 -17.36 13.24 -17.57
N GLU A 110 -17.76 12.02 -17.18
CA GLU A 110 -18.77 11.73 -16.15
C GLU A 110 -18.42 12.27 -14.76
N MET A 111 -17.13 12.55 -14.47
CA MET A 111 -16.73 13.18 -13.21
C MET A 111 -17.37 14.56 -13.03
N ALA A 112 -17.72 15.26 -14.12
CA ALA A 112 -18.43 16.53 -14.03
C ALA A 112 -19.85 16.39 -13.46
N ASP A 113 -20.47 15.21 -13.55
CA ASP A 113 -21.80 14.93 -13.00
C ASP A 113 -21.76 14.88 -11.46
N CYS A 114 -20.57 14.69 -10.85
CA CYS A 114 -20.41 14.81 -9.40
C CYS A 114 -20.80 16.20 -8.88
N CYS A 115 -20.63 17.26 -9.68
CA CYS A 115 -20.96 18.63 -9.30
C CYS A 115 -22.46 18.89 -9.13
N GLU A 116 -23.32 17.98 -9.58
CA GLU A 116 -24.77 18.06 -9.38
C GLU A 116 -25.20 17.47 -8.03
N LYS A 117 -24.31 16.74 -7.35
CA LYS A 117 -24.54 16.12 -6.05
C LYS A 117 -24.23 17.10 -4.91
N LYS A 118 -24.76 16.81 -3.72
CA LYS A 118 -24.41 17.50 -2.47
C LYS A 118 -23.41 16.66 -1.68
N GLU A 119 -22.78 17.24 -0.67
CA GLU A 119 -21.97 16.44 0.26
C GLU A 119 -22.87 15.60 1.19
N PRO A 120 -22.46 14.37 1.55
CA PRO A 120 -21.17 13.73 1.23
C PRO A 120 -21.11 12.99 -0.12
N GLU A 121 -22.23 12.84 -0.85
CA GLU A 121 -22.30 12.06 -2.09
C GLU A 121 -21.44 12.63 -3.22
N ARG A 122 -21.20 13.95 -3.21
CA ARG A 122 -20.30 14.64 -4.15
C ARG A 122 -18.85 14.20 -3.96
N ASN A 123 -18.33 14.22 -2.72
CA ASN A 123 -16.99 13.70 -2.45
C ASN A 123 -16.87 12.21 -2.81
N GLU A 124 -17.84 11.38 -2.42
CA GLU A 124 -17.84 9.95 -2.77
C GLU A 124 -17.78 9.73 -4.28
N CYS A 125 -18.53 10.53 -5.05
CA CYS A 125 -18.47 10.52 -6.51
C CYS A 125 -17.08 10.87 -7.02
N PHE A 126 -16.48 11.97 -6.54
CA PHE A 126 -15.13 12.37 -6.95
C PHE A 126 -14.06 11.32 -6.60
N LEU A 127 -14.17 10.65 -5.45
CA LEU A 127 -13.26 9.58 -5.04
C LEU A 127 -13.32 8.38 -6.00
N GLN A 128 -14.51 8.04 -6.53
CA GLN A 128 -14.68 6.95 -7.50
C GLN A 128 -13.96 7.23 -8.83
N HIS A 129 -13.71 8.50 -9.15
CA HIS A 129 -12.98 8.92 -10.35
C HIS A 129 -11.46 9.00 -10.17
N LYS A 130 -10.92 8.75 -8.96
CA LYS A 130 -9.47 8.62 -8.76
C LYS A 130 -8.95 7.41 -9.54
N ASP A 131 -8.01 7.64 -10.45
CA ASP A 131 -7.46 6.61 -11.32
C ASP A 131 -6.12 6.06 -10.77
N ASP A 132 -6.15 4.81 -10.31
CA ASP A 132 -4.96 4.07 -9.85
C ASP A 132 -3.96 3.71 -10.98
N ASN A 133 -4.35 3.86 -12.24
CA ASN A 133 -3.48 3.68 -13.40
C ASN A 133 -3.81 4.73 -14.48
N PRO A 134 -3.44 6.00 -14.26
CA PRO A 134 -3.85 7.14 -15.09
C PRO A 134 -3.16 7.20 -16.47
N GLY A 135 -2.34 6.20 -16.82
CA GLY A 135 -1.68 6.11 -18.12
C GLY A 135 -0.57 7.14 -18.37
N PHE A 136 -0.12 7.86 -17.34
CA PHE A 136 1.02 8.77 -17.48
C PHE A 136 2.27 8.00 -17.88
N GLY A 137 3.00 8.54 -18.85
CA GLY A 137 4.35 8.07 -19.17
C GLY A 137 5.27 8.15 -17.94
N GLN A 138 6.38 7.40 -18.02
CA GLN A 138 7.41 7.44 -17.01
C GLN A 138 7.89 8.89 -16.80
N LEU A 139 8.15 9.26 -15.56
CA LEU A 139 8.75 10.56 -15.26
C LEU A 139 10.11 10.65 -15.93
N VAL A 140 10.20 11.50 -16.95
CA VAL A 140 11.47 11.84 -17.60
C VAL A 140 12.28 12.63 -16.58
N THR A 141 13.33 12.01 -16.05
CA THR A 141 14.28 12.70 -15.17
C THR A 141 15.14 13.63 -16.05
N PRO A 142 15.07 14.96 -15.89
CA PRO A 142 15.95 15.87 -16.62
C PRO A 142 17.41 15.66 -16.23
N GLU A 143 18.34 16.20 -17.02
CA GLU A 143 19.76 16.23 -16.68
C GLU A 143 20.01 16.91 -15.32
N ALA A 144 21.03 16.44 -14.60
CA ALA A 144 21.36 16.91 -13.25
C ALA A 144 21.49 18.44 -13.15
N ASP A 145 22.20 19.06 -14.11
CA ASP A 145 22.37 20.51 -14.15
C ASP A 145 21.05 21.26 -14.36
N ALA A 146 20.16 20.73 -15.20
CA ALA A 146 18.84 21.34 -15.43
C ALA A 146 17.96 21.26 -14.18
N MET A 147 18.00 20.15 -13.46
CA MET A 147 17.25 20.01 -12.21
C MET A 147 17.79 20.95 -11.11
N CYS A 148 19.12 21.04 -10.95
CA CYS A 148 19.73 21.98 -10.01
C CYS A 148 19.45 23.43 -10.36
N THR A 149 19.47 23.79 -11.64
CA THR A 149 19.11 25.13 -12.10
C THR A 149 17.68 25.47 -11.70
N ALA A 150 16.72 24.57 -11.98
CA ALA A 150 15.33 24.76 -11.60
C ALA A 150 15.13 24.85 -10.07
N PHE A 151 15.90 24.08 -9.29
CA PHE A 151 15.90 24.11 -7.83
C PHE A 151 16.39 25.47 -7.29
N HIS A 152 17.52 25.99 -7.79
CA HIS A 152 18.05 27.29 -7.37
C HIS A 152 17.21 28.48 -7.87
N GLU A 153 16.60 28.38 -9.05
CA GLU A 153 15.73 29.43 -9.59
C GLU A 153 14.48 29.64 -8.75
N ASN A 154 13.81 28.55 -8.35
CA ASN A 154 12.62 28.61 -7.53
C ASN A 154 12.37 27.29 -6.79
N GLU A 155 12.93 27.19 -5.58
CA GLU A 155 12.81 26.02 -4.70
C GLU A 155 11.34 25.65 -4.45
N GLN A 156 10.48 26.62 -4.12
CA GLN A 156 9.07 26.36 -3.81
C GLN A 156 8.31 25.78 -5.00
N ARG A 157 8.52 26.32 -6.21
CA ARG A 157 7.93 25.81 -7.45
C ARG A 157 8.48 24.43 -7.81
N PHE A 158 9.76 24.19 -7.57
CA PHE A 158 10.41 22.91 -7.81
C PHE A 158 9.81 21.81 -6.91
N LEU A 159 9.69 22.06 -5.61
CA LEU A 159 9.07 21.13 -4.66
C LEU A 159 7.56 20.98 -4.88
N GLY A 160 6.86 22.05 -5.24
CA GLY A 160 5.46 21.99 -5.64
C GLY A 160 5.25 21.07 -6.86
N LYS A 161 6.12 21.13 -7.86
CA LYS A 161 6.07 20.20 -9.01
C LYS A 161 6.31 18.76 -8.58
N TYR A 162 7.23 18.51 -7.65
CA TYR A 162 7.45 17.17 -7.08
C TYR A 162 6.18 16.63 -6.43
N LEU A 163 5.56 17.39 -5.52
CA LEU A 163 4.29 17.02 -4.88
C LEU A 163 3.20 16.71 -5.92
N TYR A 164 3.03 17.59 -6.90
CA TYR A 164 2.06 17.44 -7.98
C TYR A 164 2.28 16.18 -8.81
N GLU A 165 3.50 15.93 -9.29
CA GLU A 165 3.80 14.81 -10.19
C GLU A 165 3.66 13.44 -9.49
N ILE A 166 3.97 13.36 -8.20
CA ILE A 166 3.79 12.14 -7.40
C ILE A 166 2.31 11.96 -7.04
N ALA A 167 1.63 12.98 -6.52
CA ALA A 167 0.24 12.90 -6.10
C ALA A 167 -0.71 12.51 -7.25
N ARG A 168 -0.50 13.05 -8.46
CA ARG A 168 -1.35 12.71 -9.62
C ARG A 168 -1.13 11.29 -10.14
N ARG A 169 0.04 10.68 -9.91
CA ARG A 169 0.33 9.28 -10.26
C ARG A 169 -0.14 8.30 -9.19
N HIS A 170 -0.27 8.77 -7.97
CA HIS A 170 -0.60 7.99 -6.79
C HIS A 170 -1.74 8.69 -6.03
N PRO A 171 -2.99 8.59 -6.51
CA PRO A 171 -4.11 9.41 -6.00
C PRO A 171 -4.57 9.04 -4.57
N TYR A 172 -3.96 8.02 -3.98
CA TYR A 172 -4.13 7.60 -2.60
C TYR A 172 -2.81 7.66 -1.81
N PHE A 173 -1.82 8.43 -2.27
CA PHE A 173 -0.57 8.62 -1.51
C PHE A 173 -0.89 9.28 -0.16
N TYR A 174 -0.26 8.80 0.91
CA TYR A 174 -0.43 9.36 2.25
C TYR A 174 0.12 10.78 2.32
N ALA A 175 -0.76 11.78 2.26
CA ALA A 175 -0.37 13.16 1.97
C ALA A 175 0.66 13.77 2.96
N PRO A 176 0.56 13.53 4.28
CA PRO A 176 1.59 13.99 5.22
C PRO A 176 2.97 13.37 4.96
N GLU A 177 3.02 12.09 4.54
CA GLU A 177 4.28 11.46 4.15
C GLU A 177 4.84 12.01 2.84
N LEU A 178 3.97 12.47 1.93
CA LEU A 178 4.43 13.09 0.69
C LEU A 178 5.13 14.43 0.95
N LEU A 179 4.66 15.19 1.95
CA LEU A 179 5.36 16.39 2.41
C LEU A 179 6.74 16.03 3.00
N TYR A 180 6.82 15.00 3.85
CA TYR A 180 8.10 14.51 4.37
C TYR A 180 9.06 14.13 3.24
N TYR A 181 8.61 13.39 2.23
CA TYR A 181 9.47 13.04 1.09
C TYR A 181 9.87 14.25 0.22
N ALA A 182 9.09 15.33 0.23
CA ALA A 182 9.50 16.58 -0.40
C ALA A 182 10.62 17.27 0.39
N GLU A 183 10.65 17.19 1.73
CA GLU A 183 11.77 17.65 2.55
C GLU A 183 13.04 16.81 2.30
N GLU A 184 12.91 15.48 2.20
CA GLU A 184 14.03 14.60 1.83
C GLU A 184 14.55 14.92 0.43
N TYR A 185 13.63 15.13 -0.53
CA TYR A 185 13.99 15.52 -1.90
C TYR A 185 14.72 16.86 -1.92
N LYS A 186 14.24 17.86 -1.16
CA LYS A 186 14.92 19.13 -0.97
C LYS A 186 16.34 18.91 -0.42
N GLY A 187 16.49 18.12 0.64
CA GLY A 187 17.79 17.82 1.24
C GLY A 187 18.80 17.22 0.26
N VAL A 188 18.36 16.29 -0.59
CA VAL A 188 19.19 15.71 -1.67
C VAL A 188 19.68 16.79 -2.64
N PHE A 189 18.81 17.72 -3.03
CA PHE A 189 19.17 18.80 -3.96
C PHE A 189 20.05 19.86 -3.31
N THR A 190 19.79 20.22 -2.06
CA THR A 190 20.66 21.12 -1.27
C THR A 190 22.08 20.57 -1.14
N GLU A 191 22.24 19.27 -0.93
CA GLU A 191 23.56 18.62 -0.85
C GLU A 191 24.23 18.51 -2.23
N CYS A 192 23.53 17.93 -3.20
CA CYS A 192 24.15 17.49 -4.45
C CYS A 192 24.32 18.59 -5.50
N CYS A 193 23.55 19.68 -5.45
CA CYS A 193 23.73 20.76 -6.43
C CYS A 193 25.00 21.57 -6.22
N GLU A 194 25.60 21.49 -5.02
CA GLU A 194 26.90 22.07 -4.69
C GLU A 194 28.08 21.09 -4.95
N ALA A 195 27.79 19.85 -5.34
CA ALA A 195 28.82 18.85 -5.62
C ALA A 195 29.52 19.10 -6.96
N ALA A 196 30.80 18.74 -7.05
CA ALA A 196 31.57 18.86 -8.29
C ALA A 196 31.01 17.98 -9.42
N ASP A 197 30.52 16.78 -9.10
CA ASP A 197 29.78 15.91 -10.01
C ASP A 197 28.35 15.72 -9.49
N LYS A 198 27.46 16.59 -9.97
CA LYS A 198 26.04 16.60 -9.58
C LYS A 198 25.33 15.32 -9.98
N ALA A 199 25.64 14.75 -11.15
CA ALA A 199 24.98 13.56 -11.65
C ALA A 199 25.34 12.33 -10.82
N ALA A 200 26.62 12.18 -10.46
CA ALA A 200 27.08 11.11 -9.58
C ALA A 200 26.48 11.20 -8.16
N CYS A 201 26.19 12.41 -7.68
CA CYS A 201 25.54 12.61 -6.38
C CYS A 201 24.02 12.40 -6.44
N LEU A 202 23.33 13.05 -7.38
CA LEU A 202 21.86 13.07 -7.45
C LEU A 202 21.27 11.71 -7.82
N THR A 203 21.77 11.08 -8.88
CA THR A 203 21.16 9.87 -9.46
C THR A 203 20.91 8.77 -8.44
N PRO A 204 21.91 8.30 -7.67
CA PRO A 204 21.68 7.22 -6.70
C PRO A 204 20.73 7.63 -5.55
N LYS A 205 20.78 8.89 -5.09
CA LYS A 205 19.92 9.37 -4.00
C LYS A 205 18.47 9.53 -4.45
N VAL A 206 18.24 10.05 -5.65
CA VAL A 206 16.90 10.19 -6.25
C VAL A 206 16.29 8.82 -6.54
N ASP A 207 17.05 7.86 -7.04
CA ASP A 207 16.55 6.51 -7.28
C ASP A 207 16.21 5.78 -5.97
N ALA A 208 17.07 5.89 -4.94
CA ALA A 208 16.76 5.34 -3.62
C ALA A 208 15.50 5.98 -3.00
N LEU A 209 15.33 7.30 -3.13
CA LEU A 209 14.12 7.99 -2.67
C LEU A 209 12.89 7.54 -3.45
N ARG A 210 12.98 7.40 -4.77
CA ARG A 210 11.89 6.90 -5.62
C ARG A 210 11.41 5.52 -5.16
N GLU A 211 12.32 4.61 -4.82
CA GLU A 211 11.93 3.29 -4.30
C GLU A 211 11.15 3.37 -2.98
N LYS A 212 11.57 4.25 -2.05
CA LYS A 212 10.86 4.50 -0.79
C LYS A 212 9.47 5.08 -1.04
N VAL A 213 9.35 6.08 -1.91
CA VAL A 213 8.10 6.73 -2.28
C VAL A 213 7.12 5.72 -2.89
N LEU A 214 7.56 4.90 -3.85
CA LEU A 214 6.72 3.86 -4.45
C LEU A 214 6.26 2.81 -3.44
N ALA A 215 7.14 2.39 -2.52
CA ALA A 215 6.76 1.48 -1.45
C ALA A 215 5.72 2.11 -0.50
N SER A 216 5.90 3.38 -0.13
CA SER A 216 4.96 4.13 0.72
C SER A 216 3.59 4.27 0.06
N SER A 217 3.55 4.64 -1.23
CA SER A 217 2.31 4.69 -2.01
C SER A 217 1.57 3.36 -1.99
N ALA A 218 2.28 2.26 -2.22
CA ALA A 218 1.67 0.93 -2.30
C ALA A 218 1.18 0.44 -0.93
N LYS A 219 1.91 0.73 0.16
CA LYS A 219 1.47 0.50 1.54
C LYS A 219 0.18 1.26 1.85
N GLU A 220 0.11 2.55 1.50
CA GLU A 220 -1.08 3.35 1.76
C GLU A 220 -2.28 2.88 0.93
N ARG A 221 -2.05 2.52 -0.34
CA ARG A 221 -3.13 2.00 -1.20
C ARG A 221 -3.74 0.71 -0.65
N LEU A 222 -2.95 -0.15 0.00
CA LEU A 222 -3.44 -1.33 0.73
C LEU A 222 -4.33 -0.94 1.91
N LYS A 223 -3.95 0.08 2.70
CA LYS A 223 -4.78 0.57 3.81
C LYS A 223 -6.11 1.12 3.32
N CYS A 224 -6.09 1.96 2.27
CA CYS A 224 -7.32 2.50 1.68
C CYS A 224 -8.20 1.40 1.08
N ALA A 225 -7.62 0.42 0.37
CA ALA A 225 -8.38 -0.73 -0.13
C ALA A 225 -9.01 -1.54 1.03
N SER A 226 -8.27 -1.69 2.13
CA SER A 226 -8.75 -2.41 3.31
C SER A 226 -9.97 -1.72 3.93
N LEU A 227 -9.90 -0.39 4.10
CA LEU A 227 -11.01 0.42 4.60
C LEU A 227 -12.20 0.40 3.66
N GLN A 228 -11.99 0.61 2.36
CA GLN A 228 -13.04 0.67 1.34
C GLN A 228 -13.77 -0.67 1.14
N LYS A 229 -13.05 -1.79 1.19
CA LYS A 229 -13.60 -3.12 0.85
C LYS A 229 -13.96 -3.99 2.03
N PHE A 230 -13.27 -3.84 3.16
CA PHE A 230 -13.44 -4.69 4.33
C PHE A 230 -13.83 -3.91 5.60
N GLY A 231 -13.92 -2.58 5.49
CA GLY A 231 -14.37 -1.69 6.55
C GLY A 231 -13.32 -1.42 7.63
N GLU A 232 -13.69 -0.50 8.52
CA GLU A 232 -12.82 0.00 9.60
C GLU A 232 -12.39 -1.09 10.58
N ARG A 233 -13.24 -2.10 10.81
CA ARG A 233 -12.91 -3.26 11.67
C ARG A 233 -11.68 -4.01 11.17
N ALA A 234 -11.59 -4.27 9.87
CA ALA A 234 -10.45 -5.00 9.30
C ALA A 234 -9.15 -4.20 9.43
N PHE A 235 -9.23 -2.88 9.21
CA PHE A 235 -8.09 -1.98 9.41
C PHE A 235 -7.65 -1.94 10.89
N LYS A 236 -8.61 -1.83 11.82
CA LYS A 236 -8.32 -1.84 13.27
C LYS A 236 -7.66 -3.14 13.69
N ALA A 237 -8.15 -4.30 13.25
CA ALA A 237 -7.52 -5.58 13.54
C ALA A 237 -6.07 -5.64 13.02
N TRP A 238 -5.83 -5.22 11.78
CA TRP A 238 -4.46 -5.14 11.22
C TRP A 238 -3.56 -4.23 12.06
N SER A 239 -4.08 -3.07 12.47
CA SER A 239 -3.35 -2.10 13.29
C SER A 239 -3.07 -2.60 14.70
N VAL A 240 -4.01 -3.32 15.35
CA VAL A 240 -3.77 -3.99 16.64
C VAL A 240 -2.57 -4.92 16.52
N ALA A 241 -2.60 -5.83 15.54
CA ALA A 241 -1.50 -6.78 15.35
C ALA A 241 -0.16 -6.07 15.09
N ARG A 242 -0.14 -5.09 14.19
CA ARG A 242 1.09 -4.36 13.83
C ARG A 242 1.65 -3.54 14.99
N LEU A 243 0.80 -2.78 15.70
CA LEU A 243 1.24 -1.95 16.82
C LEU A 243 1.62 -2.78 18.04
N SER A 244 0.97 -3.94 18.28
CA SER A 244 1.36 -4.85 19.37
C SER A 244 2.74 -5.47 19.15
N GLN A 245 3.09 -5.80 17.90
CA GLN A 245 4.45 -6.23 17.55
C GLN A 245 5.48 -5.10 17.73
N LYS A 246 5.07 -3.86 17.45
CA LYS A 246 5.95 -2.69 17.48
C LYS A 246 6.21 -2.21 18.91
N PHE A 247 5.16 -2.18 19.71
CA PHE A 247 5.12 -1.67 21.07
C PHE A 247 4.68 -2.77 22.05
N PRO A 248 5.45 -3.88 22.15
CA PRO A 248 5.06 -5.03 22.96
C PRO A 248 5.04 -4.73 24.46
N LYS A 249 5.52 -3.56 24.92
CA LYS A 249 5.45 -3.11 26.32
C LYS A 249 4.17 -2.34 26.64
N ALA A 250 3.56 -1.69 25.65
CA ALA A 250 2.33 -0.93 25.82
C ALA A 250 1.18 -1.88 26.21
N ASP A 251 0.32 -1.45 27.14
CA ASP A 251 -0.86 -2.22 27.51
C ASP A 251 -1.93 -2.21 26.40
N PHE A 252 -2.94 -3.08 26.52
CA PHE A 252 -3.98 -3.21 25.51
C PHE A 252 -4.84 -1.93 25.36
N ALA A 253 -5.04 -1.17 26.44
CA ALA A 253 -5.82 0.07 26.37
C ALA A 253 -5.07 1.14 25.57
N GLU A 254 -3.76 1.26 25.79
CA GLU A 254 -2.87 2.14 25.06
C GLU A 254 -2.83 1.76 23.58
N ILE A 255 -2.63 0.49 23.26
CA ILE A 255 -2.69 0.00 21.86
C ILE A 255 -4.04 0.29 21.23
N SER A 256 -5.15 0.03 21.93
CA SER A 256 -6.51 0.25 21.41
C SER A 256 -6.78 1.72 21.10
N LYS A 257 -6.27 2.63 21.94
CA LYS A 257 -6.34 4.08 21.68
C LYS A 257 -5.56 4.44 20.43
N LEU A 258 -4.28 4.05 20.35
CA LEU A 258 -3.43 4.33 19.19
C LEU A 258 -4.03 3.78 17.89
N VAL A 259 -4.62 2.58 17.94
CA VAL A 259 -5.33 1.97 16.81
C VAL A 259 -6.55 2.79 16.39
N THR A 260 -7.31 3.32 17.35
CA THR A 260 -8.51 4.11 17.08
C THR A 260 -8.15 5.43 16.40
N ASP A 261 -7.16 6.14 16.95
CA ASP A 261 -6.66 7.39 16.38
C ASP A 261 -6.06 7.15 14.98
N LEU A 262 -5.26 6.09 14.82
CA LEU A 262 -4.66 5.72 13.53
C LEU A 262 -5.71 5.31 12.48
N ALA A 263 -6.78 4.63 12.89
CA ALA A 263 -7.88 4.28 12.00
C ALA A 263 -8.64 5.51 11.52
N LYS A 264 -8.84 6.50 12.40
CA LYS A 264 -9.44 7.79 12.05
C LYS A 264 -8.59 8.52 11.00
N ILE A 265 -7.30 8.69 11.27
CA ILE A 265 -6.35 9.37 10.37
C ILE A 265 -6.34 8.74 8.97
N HIS A 266 -6.20 7.41 8.90
CA HIS A 266 -6.16 6.73 7.60
C HIS A 266 -7.52 6.77 6.89
N LYS A 267 -8.63 6.77 7.63
CA LYS A 267 -9.96 6.96 7.04
C LYS A 267 -10.09 8.35 6.42
N GLU A 268 -9.71 9.40 7.13
CA GLU A 268 -9.71 10.78 6.61
C GLU A 268 -8.83 10.89 5.35
N CYS A 269 -7.58 10.44 5.42
CA CYS A 269 -6.68 10.48 4.27
C CYS A 269 -7.19 9.71 3.05
N CYS A 270 -7.75 8.51 3.26
CA CYS A 270 -8.29 7.70 2.16
C CYS A 270 -9.58 8.28 1.56
N HIS A 271 -10.31 9.13 2.30
CA HIS A 271 -11.48 9.88 1.81
C HIS A 271 -11.15 11.26 1.24
N GLY A 272 -9.87 11.65 1.23
CA GLY A 272 -9.43 12.92 0.67
C GLY A 272 -9.47 14.11 1.63
N ASP A 273 -9.78 13.88 2.92
CA ASP A 273 -9.73 14.87 4.01
C ASP A 273 -8.28 15.13 4.45
N LEU A 274 -7.44 15.58 3.52
CA LEU A 274 -5.97 15.58 3.72
C LEU A 274 -5.51 16.58 4.79
N LEU A 275 -6.26 17.66 5.02
CA LEU A 275 -5.94 18.64 6.06
C LEU A 275 -6.25 18.10 7.47
N GLU A 276 -7.44 17.53 7.68
CA GLU A 276 -7.78 16.90 8.97
C GLU A 276 -6.85 15.70 9.23
N CYS A 277 -6.62 14.87 8.21
CA CYS A 277 -5.69 13.75 8.33
C CYS A 277 -4.28 14.16 8.79
N ALA A 278 -3.73 15.25 8.24
CA ALA A 278 -2.40 15.72 8.60
C ALA A 278 -2.35 16.25 10.05
N ASP A 279 -3.40 16.95 10.45
CA ASP A 279 -3.53 17.57 11.76
C ASP A 279 -3.69 16.50 12.85
N ASP A 280 -4.64 15.58 12.66
CA ASP A 280 -4.85 14.46 13.56
C ASP A 280 -3.63 13.53 13.63
N ARG A 281 -2.85 13.41 12.54
CA ARG A 281 -1.56 12.70 12.55
C ARG A 281 -0.53 13.39 13.43
N ALA A 282 -0.44 14.72 13.37
CA ALA A 282 0.46 15.50 14.21
C ALA A 282 0.09 15.36 15.71
N ASP A 283 -1.20 15.37 16.02
CA ASP A 283 -1.72 15.11 17.36
C ASP A 283 -1.39 13.71 17.85
N LEU A 284 -1.54 12.67 17.01
CA LEU A 284 -1.15 11.31 17.37
C LEU A 284 0.36 11.20 17.62
N ALA A 285 1.19 11.82 16.77
CA ALA A 285 2.64 11.84 16.95
C ALA A 285 3.05 12.54 18.25
N LYS A 286 2.39 13.64 18.60
CA LYS A 286 2.57 14.33 19.88
C LYS A 286 2.18 13.42 21.06
N TYR A 287 1.00 12.82 21.01
CA TYR A 287 0.50 11.91 22.04
C TYR A 287 1.46 10.73 22.27
N VAL A 288 1.93 10.08 21.20
CA VAL A 288 2.92 9.00 21.29
C VAL A 288 4.20 9.47 21.99
N CYS A 289 4.66 10.68 21.70
CA CYS A 289 5.87 11.22 22.32
C CYS A 289 5.71 11.64 23.78
N GLU A 290 4.55 12.16 24.16
CA GLU A 290 4.22 12.47 25.56
C GLU A 290 4.10 11.21 26.42
N ASN A 291 3.74 10.07 25.81
CA ASN A 291 3.56 8.78 26.49
C ASN A 291 4.66 7.75 26.17
N GLN A 292 5.77 8.18 25.56
CA GLN A 292 6.78 7.29 24.96
C GLN A 292 7.35 6.25 25.94
N ASP A 293 7.52 6.60 27.22
CA ASP A 293 8.09 5.71 28.23
C ASP A 293 7.20 4.49 28.52
N SER A 294 5.89 4.62 28.33
CA SER A 294 4.92 3.53 28.45
C SER A 294 4.69 2.76 27.15
N ILE A 295 5.05 3.36 26.01
CA ILE A 295 4.81 2.79 24.67
C ILE A 295 6.02 2.01 24.20
N SER A 296 7.19 2.67 24.09
CA SER A 296 8.41 2.05 23.61
C SER A 296 9.67 2.85 23.93
N THR A 297 10.72 2.13 24.31
CA THR A 297 12.06 2.66 24.51
C THR A 297 12.72 3.18 23.24
N LYS A 298 12.24 2.76 22.05
CA LYS A 298 12.78 3.12 20.73
C LYS A 298 12.30 4.48 20.22
N LEU A 299 11.33 5.11 20.89
CA LEU A 299 10.72 6.38 20.44
C LEU A 299 11.56 7.63 20.75
N LYS A 300 12.56 7.53 21.63
CA LYS A 300 13.38 8.67 22.08
C LYS A 300 14.02 9.44 20.94
N GLU A 301 14.54 8.73 19.94
CA GLU A 301 15.17 9.35 18.76
C GLU A 301 14.17 10.07 17.86
N CYS A 302 12.92 9.59 17.80
CA CYS A 302 11.87 10.20 17.00
C CYS A 302 11.33 11.49 17.62
N CYS A 303 11.16 11.50 18.95
CA CYS A 303 10.41 12.55 19.63
C CYS A 303 11.11 13.91 19.69
N GLY A 304 12.42 13.97 19.42
CA GLY A 304 13.18 15.21 19.29
C GLY A 304 13.12 15.86 17.90
N LYS A 305 12.49 15.22 16.91
CA LYS A 305 12.48 15.67 15.50
C LYS A 305 11.35 16.68 15.20
N PRO A 306 11.43 17.45 14.09
CA PRO A 306 10.32 18.24 13.55
C PRO A 306 9.09 17.38 13.23
N VAL A 307 7.90 17.98 13.10
CA VAL A 307 6.62 17.23 13.07
C VAL A 307 6.51 16.16 11.97
N LEU A 308 6.95 16.46 10.74
CA LEU A 308 6.90 15.51 9.61
C LEU A 308 7.90 14.38 9.82
N GLU A 309 9.16 14.71 10.08
CA GLU A 309 10.23 13.73 10.35
C GLU A 309 9.95 12.87 11.60
N LYS A 310 9.37 13.47 12.65
CA LYS A 310 8.90 12.77 13.86
C LYS A 310 7.84 11.76 13.51
N SER A 311 6.83 12.16 12.75
CA SER A 311 5.73 11.28 12.37
C SER A 311 6.20 10.15 11.45
N HIS A 312 7.12 10.43 10.53
CA HIS A 312 7.78 9.42 9.70
C HIS A 312 8.58 8.44 10.56
N CYS A 313 9.44 8.94 11.45
CA CYS A 313 10.25 8.14 12.36
C CYS A 313 9.38 7.24 13.24
N ILE A 314 8.31 7.76 13.85
CA ILE A 314 7.36 6.94 14.64
C ILE A 314 6.72 5.85 13.77
N SER A 315 6.43 6.13 12.50
CA SER A 315 5.82 5.14 11.60
C SER A 315 6.78 4.02 11.19
N GLU A 316 8.08 4.30 11.12
CA GLU A 316 9.15 3.36 10.71
C GLU A 316 10.00 2.84 11.89
N VAL A 317 9.72 3.27 13.14
CA VAL A 317 10.51 2.82 14.31
C VAL A 317 10.57 1.29 14.42
N GLU A 318 11.71 0.77 14.87
CA GLU A 318 11.89 -0.66 15.04
C GLU A 318 11.00 -1.21 16.17
N ARG A 319 10.84 -2.54 16.18
CA ARG A 319 10.10 -3.25 17.25
C ARG A 319 10.87 -3.14 18.56
N ASP A 320 10.17 -2.88 19.66
CA ASP A 320 10.78 -2.93 21.00
C ASP A 320 11.03 -4.37 21.45
N GLU A 321 11.84 -4.52 22.48
CA GLU A 321 12.11 -5.79 23.13
C GLU A 321 10.86 -6.35 23.83
N LEU A 322 10.67 -7.66 23.73
CA LEU A 322 9.59 -8.36 24.40
C LEU A 322 9.76 -8.25 25.94
N PRO A 323 8.69 -7.90 26.69
CA PRO A 323 8.72 -7.96 28.15
C PRO A 323 9.02 -9.38 28.66
N ALA A 324 9.83 -9.49 29.71
CA ALA A 324 10.27 -10.78 30.25
C ALA A 324 9.21 -11.50 31.10
N ASP A 325 8.17 -10.79 31.52
CA ASP A 325 7.20 -11.17 32.54
C ASP A 325 5.80 -11.49 31.99
N LEU A 326 5.71 -11.88 30.71
CA LEU A 326 4.44 -12.24 30.08
C LEU A 326 3.91 -13.60 30.55
N SER A 327 2.65 -13.64 31.00
CA SER A 327 1.95 -14.88 31.30
C SER A 327 1.78 -15.76 30.05
N PRO A 328 1.71 -17.10 30.22
CA PRO A 328 1.37 -18.00 29.13
C PRO A 328 -0.02 -17.69 28.57
N LEU A 329 -0.14 -17.60 27.24
CA LEU A 329 -1.42 -17.35 26.56
C LEU A 329 -2.50 -18.38 26.91
N ALA A 330 -2.09 -19.62 27.18
CA ALA A 330 -3.01 -20.70 27.52
C ALA A 330 -3.83 -20.38 28.77
N ALA A 331 -3.27 -19.64 29.75
CA ALA A 331 -3.97 -19.31 30.98
C ALA A 331 -5.31 -18.57 30.71
N ASP A 332 -5.28 -17.57 29.82
CA ASP A 332 -6.43 -16.69 29.57
C ASP A 332 -7.30 -17.16 28.39
N PHE A 333 -6.72 -17.87 27.42
CA PHE A 333 -7.38 -18.20 26.14
C PHE A 333 -7.72 -19.68 25.98
N VAL A 334 -7.32 -20.55 26.91
CA VAL A 334 -7.52 -22.01 26.85
C VAL A 334 -7.90 -22.62 28.21
N GLU A 335 -7.24 -22.26 29.30
CA GLU A 335 -7.43 -22.87 30.61
C GLU A 335 -8.55 -22.19 31.42
N ASP A 336 -8.79 -20.91 31.16
CA ASP A 336 -9.88 -20.17 31.79
C ASP A 336 -11.25 -20.79 31.42
N LYS A 337 -12.06 -21.04 32.45
CA LYS A 337 -13.41 -21.58 32.32
C LYS A 337 -14.40 -20.53 31.84
N GLU A 338 -14.04 -19.25 31.92
CA GLU A 338 -14.86 -18.14 31.45
C GLU A 338 -14.59 -17.75 29.99
N VAL A 339 -13.74 -18.45 29.22
CA VAL A 339 -13.45 -18.13 27.80
C VAL A 339 -14.73 -17.94 26.98
N CYS A 340 -15.67 -18.89 27.01
CA CYS A 340 -16.91 -18.78 26.25
C CYS A 340 -17.81 -17.63 26.72
N LYS A 341 -17.83 -17.37 28.03
CA LYS A 341 -18.59 -16.24 28.59
C LYS A 341 -17.98 -14.91 28.13
N ASN A 342 -16.67 -14.75 28.25
CA ASN A 342 -15.94 -13.55 27.81
C ASN A 342 -16.12 -13.31 26.30
N TYR A 343 -16.06 -14.40 25.51
CA TYR A 343 -16.33 -14.37 24.08
C TYR A 343 -17.76 -13.93 23.75
N GLN A 344 -18.78 -14.45 24.44
CA GLN A 344 -20.19 -14.13 24.17
C GLN A 344 -20.60 -12.74 24.68
N GLU A 345 -20.09 -12.32 25.84
CA GLU A 345 -20.42 -11.02 26.44
C GLU A 345 -19.71 -9.86 25.76
N ALA A 346 -18.47 -10.07 25.29
CA ALA A 346 -17.63 -9.00 24.74
C ALA A 346 -16.71 -9.47 23.59
N LYS A 347 -17.28 -10.15 22.59
CA LYS A 347 -16.58 -10.75 21.44
C LYS A 347 -15.45 -9.91 20.87
N ASP A 348 -15.72 -8.65 20.54
CA ASP A 348 -14.74 -7.76 19.89
C ASP A 348 -13.57 -7.41 20.79
N VAL A 349 -13.85 -7.16 22.07
CA VAL A 349 -12.80 -6.87 23.06
C VAL A 349 -11.98 -8.13 23.31
N PHE A 350 -12.62 -9.29 23.50
CA PHE A 350 -11.95 -10.54 23.78
C PHE A 350 -11.03 -10.98 22.62
N LEU A 351 -11.52 -10.94 21.38
CA LEU A 351 -10.71 -11.23 20.19
C LEU A 351 -9.62 -10.17 19.96
N GLY A 352 -9.89 -8.90 20.29
CA GLY A 352 -8.89 -7.84 20.27
C GLY A 352 -7.75 -8.09 21.24
N THR A 353 -8.07 -8.51 22.48
CA THR A 353 -7.08 -8.89 23.50
C THR A 353 -6.29 -10.12 23.07
N PHE A 354 -6.97 -11.15 22.51
CA PHE A 354 -6.28 -12.30 21.92
C PHE A 354 -5.27 -11.87 20.87
N LEU A 355 -5.69 -11.05 19.90
CA LEU A 355 -4.82 -10.59 18.83
C LEU A 355 -3.65 -9.76 19.38
N TYR A 356 -3.88 -8.88 20.35
CA TYR A 356 -2.84 -8.11 21.04
C TYR A 356 -1.81 -9.01 21.73
N GLU A 357 -2.27 -9.93 22.59
CA GLU A 357 -1.39 -10.80 23.37
C GLU A 357 -0.61 -11.77 22.47
N TYR A 358 -1.24 -12.31 21.43
CA TYR A 358 -0.58 -13.18 20.46
C TYR A 358 0.44 -12.41 19.63
N SER A 359 0.07 -11.22 19.12
CA SER A 359 0.94 -10.43 18.24
C SER A 359 2.18 -9.90 18.96
N ARG A 360 2.06 -9.41 20.18
CA ARG A 360 3.23 -8.90 20.93
C ARG A 360 4.26 -9.99 21.22
N ARG A 361 3.85 -11.26 21.32
CA ARG A 361 4.72 -12.43 21.57
C ARG A 361 5.34 -13.02 20.30
N HIS A 362 4.82 -12.67 19.13
CA HIS A 362 5.22 -13.24 17.85
C HIS A 362 5.61 -12.18 16.81
N PRO A 363 6.70 -11.41 17.04
CA PRO A 363 7.20 -10.45 16.06
C PRO A 363 7.68 -11.10 14.75
N GLU A 364 8.07 -12.36 14.77
CA GLU A 364 8.51 -13.15 13.60
C GLU A 364 7.36 -13.46 12.64
N TYR A 365 6.12 -13.47 13.12
CA TYR A 365 4.94 -13.69 12.28
C TYR A 365 4.57 -12.45 11.48
N SER A 366 4.02 -12.66 10.29
CA SER A 366 3.39 -11.59 9.53
C SER A 366 2.06 -11.17 10.16
N VAL A 367 1.66 -9.93 9.93
CA VAL A 367 0.35 -9.45 10.39
C VAL A 367 -0.79 -10.28 9.78
N SER A 368 -0.65 -10.68 8.51
CA SER A 368 -1.66 -11.49 7.84
C SER A 368 -1.80 -12.90 8.45
N LEU A 369 -0.70 -13.51 8.91
CA LEU A 369 -0.74 -14.76 9.66
C LEU A 369 -1.42 -14.57 11.01
N LEU A 370 -1.05 -13.55 11.79
CA LEU A 370 -1.66 -13.26 13.09
C LEU A 370 -3.19 -13.10 12.98
N LEU A 371 -3.66 -12.40 11.94
CA LEU A 371 -5.10 -12.25 11.69
C LEU A 371 -5.78 -13.57 11.27
N ARG A 372 -5.08 -14.45 10.53
CA ARG A 372 -5.58 -15.80 10.23
C ARG A 372 -5.70 -16.66 11.48
N LEU A 373 -4.72 -16.59 12.39
CA LEU A 373 -4.77 -17.28 13.68
C LEU A 373 -5.93 -16.77 14.54
N ALA A 374 -6.15 -15.46 14.61
CA ALA A 374 -7.30 -14.89 15.33
C ALA A 374 -8.65 -15.30 14.72
N LYS A 375 -8.73 -15.43 13.39
CA LYS A 375 -9.93 -15.92 12.71
C LYS A 375 -10.18 -17.41 12.96
N GLU A 376 -9.13 -18.22 13.00
CA GLU A 376 -9.25 -19.64 13.37
C GLU A 376 -9.70 -19.76 14.83
N TYR A 377 -9.09 -18.99 15.75
CA TYR A 377 -9.51 -18.93 17.15
C TYR A 377 -10.99 -18.55 17.28
N GLU A 378 -11.44 -17.51 16.58
CA GLU A 378 -12.85 -17.12 16.55
C GLU A 378 -13.76 -18.26 16.07
N ALA A 379 -13.39 -18.95 14.98
CA ALA A 379 -14.17 -20.06 14.43
C ALA A 379 -14.21 -21.27 15.39
N THR A 380 -13.10 -21.58 16.06
CA THR A 380 -13.04 -22.63 17.07
C THR A 380 -13.92 -22.29 18.27
N LEU A 381 -13.95 -21.04 18.72
CA LEU A 381 -14.85 -20.61 19.79
C LEU A 381 -16.33 -20.65 19.39
N GLU A 382 -16.70 -20.18 18.18
CA GLU A 382 -18.07 -20.31 17.67
C GLU A 382 -18.54 -21.78 17.69
N LYS A 383 -17.66 -22.70 17.28
CA LYS A 383 -17.94 -24.14 17.27
C LYS A 383 -18.01 -24.71 18.69
N CYS A 384 -17.01 -24.43 19.53
CA CYS A 384 -16.84 -25.08 20.82
C CYS A 384 -17.76 -24.53 21.90
N CYS A 385 -18.07 -23.23 21.89
CA CYS A 385 -18.99 -22.64 22.88
C CYS A 385 -20.45 -23.06 22.68
N ALA A 386 -20.75 -23.79 21.60
CA ALA A 386 -22.05 -24.41 21.35
C ALA A 386 -22.10 -25.91 21.74
N THR A 387 -21.02 -26.50 22.26
CA THR A 387 -20.98 -27.91 22.67
C THR A 387 -21.38 -28.08 24.13
N ASP A 388 -21.63 -29.33 24.55
CA ASP A 388 -21.97 -29.67 25.94
C ASP A 388 -20.79 -29.46 26.91
N ASP A 389 -19.55 -29.50 26.41
CA ASP A 389 -18.33 -29.30 27.19
C ASP A 389 -17.33 -28.42 26.41
N PRO A 390 -17.55 -27.08 26.41
CA PRO A 390 -16.70 -26.16 25.67
C PRO A 390 -15.22 -26.21 26.05
N PRO A 391 -14.82 -26.23 27.34
CA PRO A 391 -13.41 -26.30 27.73
C PRO A 391 -12.66 -27.48 27.12
N THR A 392 -13.25 -28.68 27.12
CA THR A 392 -12.63 -29.84 26.47
C THR A 392 -12.51 -29.67 24.95
N CYS A 393 -13.47 -28.98 24.32
CA CYS A 393 -13.44 -28.73 22.88
C CYS A 393 -12.34 -27.74 22.47
N TYR A 394 -12.21 -26.59 23.13
CA TYR A 394 -11.21 -25.57 22.77
C TYR A 394 -9.83 -25.77 23.44
N ALA A 395 -9.66 -26.80 24.29
CA ALA A 395 -8.41 -27.12 24.97
C ALA A 395 -7.19 -27.26 24.02
N HIS A 396 -7.44 -27.64 22.76
CA HIS A 396 -6.41 -27.90 21.74
C HIS A 396 -6.33 -26.81 20.66
N VAL A 397 -6.97 -25.65 20.85
CA VAL A 397 -7.06 -24.62 19.81
C VAL A 397 -5.69 -24.13 19.31
N PHE A 398 -4.67 -24.09 20.17
CA PHE A 398 -3.31 -23.72 19.74
C PHE A 398 -2.62 -24.79 18.90
N ASP A 399 -3.02 -26.07 19.02
CA ASP A 399 -2.55 -27.13 18.14
C ASP A 399 -3.09 -26.95 16.71
N GLU A 400 -4.31 -26.39 16.58
CA GLU A 400 -4.94 -26.06 15.29
C GLU A 400 -4.19 -24.95 14.52
N PHE A 401 -3.38 -24.13 15.21
CA PHE A 401 -2.59 -23.07 14.58
C PHE A 401 -1.37 -23.57 13.83
N LYS A 402 -0.84 -24.74 14.21
CA LYS A 402 0.38 -25.31 13.62
C LYS A 402 0.36 -25.36 12.08
N PRO A 403 -0.68 -25.92 11.40
CA PRO A 403 -0.71 -25.92 9.93
C PRO A 403 -0.77 -24.51 9.32
N LEU A 404 -1.42 -23.54 9.99
CA LEU A 404 -1.50 -22.15 9.52
C LEU A 404 -0.14 -21.43 9.60
N VAL A 405 0.71 -21.82 10.55
CA VAL A 405 2.08 -21.31 10.72
C VAL A 405 3.06 -22.03 9.78
N GLU A 406 2.99 -23.36 9.67
CA GLU A 406 3.91 -24.14 8.85
C GLU A 406 3.78 -23.86 7.34
N GLU A 407 2.55 -23.65 6.85
CA GLU A 407 2.29 -23.34 5.43
C GLU A 407 3.08 -22.13 4.91
N PRO A 408 2.98 -20.92 5.51
CA PRO A 408 3.72 -19.77 5.03
C PRO A 408 5.23 -19.87 5.23
N HIS A 409 5.70 -20.52 6.31
CA HIS A 409 7.14 -20.75 6.51
C HIS A 409 7.72 -21.60 5.39
N ASN A 410 7.05 -22.71 5.04
CA ASN A 410 7.47 -23.57 3.94
C ASN A 410 7.42 -22.82 2.60
N LEU A 411 6.37 -22.03 2.36
CA LEU A 411 6.24 -21.25 1.14
C LEU A 411 7.38 -20.24 0.99
N VAL A 412 7.70 -19.48 2.03
CA VAL A 412 8.79 -18.48 2.00
C VAL A 412 10.12 -19.17 1.81
N LYS A 413 10.39 -20.26 2.54
CA LYS A 413 11.63 -21.04 2.40
C LYS A 413 11.84 -21.52 0.96
N THR A 414 10.87 -22.23 0.39
CA THR A 414 10.99 -22.77 -0.98
C THR A 414 11.14 -21.67 -2.04
N ASN A 415 10.45 -20.54 -1.88
CA ASN A 415 10.60 -19.43 -2.83
C ASN A 415 11.94 -18.69 -2.67
N CYS A 416 12.48 -18.57 -1.46
CA CYS A 416 13.82 -18.02 -1.26
C CYS A 416 14.92 -18.94 -1.79
N GLU A 417 14.83 -20.25 -1.60
CA GLU A 417 15.75 -21.22 -2.22
C GLU A 417 15.72 -21.13 -3.75
N LEU A 418 14.53 -20.96 -4.33
CA LEU A 418 14.37 -20.75 -5.77
C LEU A 418 14.97 -19.42 -6.23
N PHE A 419 14.77 -18.34 -5.47
CA PHE A 419 15.35 -17.03 -5.73
C PHE A 419 16.88 -17.07 -5.68
N GLU A 420 17.47 -17.67 -4.64
CA GLU A 420 18.92 -17.84 -4.51
C GLU A 420 19.53 -18.61 -5.70
N LYS A 421 18.81 -19.62 -6.20
CA LYS A 421 19.25 -20.41 -7.36
C LYS A 421 19.16 -19.65 -8.70
N LEU A 422 18.12 -18.84 -8.90
CA LEU A 422 17.82 -18.24 -10.20
C LEU A 422 18.24 -16.77 -10.33
N GLY A 423 18.51 -16.10 -9.21
CA GLY A 423 18.60 -14.64 -9.15
C GLY A 423 17.25 -13.96 -9.40
N GLU A 424 17.21 -12.62 -9.28
CA GLU A 424 15.95 -11.87 -9.37
C GLU A 424 15.23 -12.06 -10.70
N TYR A 425 15.91 -11.85 -11.84
CA TYR A 425 15.27 -11.95 -13.15
C TYR A 425 14.75 -13.37 -13.45
N GLY A 426 15.51 -14.41 -13.11
CA GLY A 426 15.06 -15.79 -13.27
C GLY A 426 13.86 -16.13 -12.37
N PHE A 427 13.87 -15.64 -11.13
CA PHE A 427 12.75 -15.80 -10.21
C PHE A 427 11.49 -15.04 -10.67
N GLN A 428 11.62 -13.83 -11.21
CA GLN A 428 10.52 -13.09 -11.85
C GLN A 428 9.90 -13.90 -12.99
N ASN A 429 10.71 -14.55 -13.82
CA ASN A 429 10.22 -15.38 -14.92
C ASN A 429 9.47 -16.62 -14.40
N ALA A 430 9.98 -17.28 -13.35
CA ALA A 430 9.26 -18.40 -12.72
C ALA A 430 7.89 -17.95 -12.14
N LEU A 431 7.83 -16.76 -11.55
CA LEU A 431 6.59 -16.16 -11.08
C LEU A 431 5.64 -15.79 -12.24
N LEU A 432 6.16 -15.25 -13.35
CA LEU A 432 5.38 -14.97 -14.55
C LEU A 432 4.71 -16.22 -15.08
N VAL A 433 5.45 -17.32 -15.19
CA VAL A 433 4.89 -18.61 -15.61
C VAL A 433 3.76 -19.04 -14.66
N ARG A 434 4.04 -19.00 -13.35
CA ARG A 434 3.08 -19.40 -12.31
C ARG A 434 1.80 -18.56 -12.35
N TYR A 435 1.90 -17.23 -12.39
CA TYR A 435 0.73 -16.35 -12.35
C TYR A 435 -0.01 -16.30 -13.68
N THR A 436 0.67 -16.37 -14.82
CA THR A 436 -0.01 -16.44 -16.13
C THR A 436 -0.83 -17.73 -16.24
N LYS A 437 -0.32 -18.88 -15.78
CA LYS A 437 -1.10 -20.12 -15.74
C LYS A 437 -2.31 -20.05 -14.81
N LYS A 438 -2.20 -19.33 -13.68
CA LYS A 438 -3.29 -19.17 -12.70
C LYS A 438 -4.40 -18.23 -13.20
N VAL A 439 -4.04 -17.12 -13.84
CA VAL A 439 -4.96 -16.02 -14.20
C VAL A 439 -4.67 -15.47 -15.61
N PRO A 440 -4.74 -16.31 -16.66
CA PRO A 440 -4.31 -15.96 -18.02
C PRO A 440 -5.14 -14.85 -18.68
N GLN A 441 -6.33 -14.54 -18.16
CA GLN A 441 -7.17 -13.46 -18.66
C GLN A 441 -6.64 -12.06 -18.30
N VAL A 442 -5.80 -11.95 -17.25
CA VAL A 442 -5.21 -10.68 -16.81
C VAL A 442 -4.31 -10.11 -17.92
N SER A 443 -4.32 -8.78 -18.08
CA SER A 443 -3.53 -8.12 -19.12
C SER A 443 -2.04 -8.44 -18.99
N THR A 444 -1.33 -8.49 -20.13
CA THR A 444 0.10 -8.80 -20.15
C THR A 444 0.95 -7.77 -19.38
N PRO A 445 0.73 -6.45 -19.55
CA PRO A 445 1.42 -5.45 -18.74
C PRO A 445 1.22 -5.65 -17.23
N THR A 446 0.00 -5.97 -16.79
CA THR A 446 -0.30 -6.23 -15.37
C THR A 446 0.41 -7.48 -14.86
N LEU A 447 0.41 -8.58 -15.61
CA LEU A 447 1.12 -9.81 -15.22
C LEU A 447 2.63 -9.56 -15.09
N VAL A 448 3.22 -8.78 -16.02
CA VAL A 448 4.63 -8.37 -15.97
C VAL A 448 4.90 -7.49 -14.75
N GLU A 449 4.11 -6.44 -14.52
CA GLU A 449 4.24 -5.55 -13.36
C GLU A 449 4.19 -6.33 -12.03
N VAL A 450 3.14 -7.13 -11.85
CA VAL A 450 2.91 -7.91 -10.63
C VAL A 450 4.03 -8.92 -10.40
N SER A 451 4.40 -9.70 -11.41
CA SER A 451 5.41 -10.74 -11.24
C SER A 451 6.82 -10.17 -11.03
N ARG A 452 7.15 -9.04 -11.67
CA ARG A 452 8.39 -8.30 -11.39
C ARG A 452 8.42 -7.83 -9.94
N SER A 453 7.31 -7.26 -9.46
CA SER A 453 7.18 -6.79 -8.09
C SER A 453 7.26 -7.93 -7.07
N LEU A 454 6.66 -9.09 -7.38
CA LEU A 454 6.81 -10.32 -6.60
C LEU A 454 8.27 -10.82 -6.58
N GLY A 455 8.98 -10.73 -7.71
CA GLY A 455 10.39 -11.12 -7.76
C GLY A 455 11.28 -10.22 -6.89
N LYS A 456 10.99 -8.91 -6.85
CA LYS A 456 11.68 -7.95 -5.96
C LYS A 456 11.47 -8.25 -4.47
N VAL A 457 10.39 -8.95 -4.09
CA VAL A 457 10.23 -9.44 -2.71
C VAL A 457 11.36 -10.40 -2.33
N GLY A 458 11.83 -11.22 -3.29
CA GLY A 458 13.00 -12.09 -3.08
C GLY A 458 14.23 -11.28 -2.69
N SER A 459 14.57 -10.26 -3.47
CA SER A 459 15.71 -9.37 -3.22
C SER A 459 15.59 -8.59 -1.90
N LYS A 460 14.37 -8.23 -1.51
CA LYS A 460 14.10 -7.48 -0.29
C LYS A 460 14.04 -8.33 0.98
N CYS A 461 13.64 -9.59 0.89
CA CYS A 461 13.30 -10.38 2.07
C CYS A 461 14.14 -11.64 2.26
N CYS A 462 14.65 -12.27 1.20
CA CYS A 462 15.37 -13.54 1.33
C CYS A 462 16.77 -13.37 1.95
N THR A 463 17.34 -12.17 1.90
CA THR A 463 18.62 -11.84 2.53
C THR A 463 18.51 -11.55 4.03
N HIS A 464 17.29 -11.39 4.57
CA HIS A 464 17.07 -11.20 6.00
C HIS A 464 17.33 -12.49 6.82
N PRO A 465 17.55 -12.36 8.14
CA PRO A 465 17.54 -13.49 9.06
C PRO A 465 16.27 -14.33 8.91
N GLU A 466 16.37 -15.65 9.08
CA GLU A 466 15.25 -16.58 8.83
C GLU A 466 13.97 -16.23 9.60
N SER A 467 14.12 -15.70 10.82
CA SER A 467 13.02 -15.21 11.68
C SER A 467 12.29 -13.97 11.13
N GLU A 468 12.92 -13.18 10.26
CA GLU A 468 12.32 -11.97 9.70
C GLU A 468 11.72 -12.20 8.30
N ARG A 469 12.19 -13.22 7.58
CA ARG A 469 11.81 -13.50 6.18
C ARG A 469 10.31 -13.59 6.00
N LEU A 470 9.62 -14.29 6.91
CA LEU A 470 8.17 -14.49 6.82
C LEU A 470 7.42 -13.15 6.91
N SER A 471 7.67 -12.39 7.98
CA SER A 471 7.03 -11.10 8.19
C SER A 471 7.30 -10.13 7.03
N CYS A 472 8.54 -10.05 6.55
CA CYS A 472 8.91 -9.24 5.39
C CYS A 472 8.17 -9.68 4.12
N ALA A 473 8.21 -10.97 3.80
CA ALA A 473 7.67 -11.48 2.55
C ALA A 473 6.15 -11.28 2.48
N GLU A 474 5.40 -11.66 3.52
CA GLU A 474 3.94 -11.50 3.48
C GLU A 474 3.47 -10.04 3.49
N ASP A 475 4.20 -9.14 4.15
CA ASP A 475 3.88 -7.70 4.12
C ASP A 475 3.99 -7.17 2.67
N TYR A 476 5.08 -7.47 1.96
CA TYR A 476 5.23 -7.09 0.55
C TYR A 476 4.28 -7.84 -0.39
N LEU A 477 4.03 -9.13 -0.16
CA LEU A 477 3.05 -9.90 -0.96
C LEU A 477 1.66 -9.29 -0.85
N SER A 478 1.24 -8.87 0.35
CA SER A 478 -0.06 -8.23 0.57
C SER A 478 -0.21 -6.94 -0.25
N VAL A 479 0.85 -6.15 -0.32
CA VAL A 479 0.92 -4.93 -1.13
C VAL A 479 0.83 -5.24 -2.63
N VAL A 480 1.61 -6.20 -3.12
CA VAL A 480 1.65 -6.55 -4.56
C VAL A 480 0.33 -7.19 -5.01
N LEU A 481 -0.25 -8.09 -4.21
CA LEU A 481 -1.56 -8.68 -4.51
C LEU A 481 -2.67 -7.66 -4.43
N ASN A 482 -2.58 -6.66 -3.53
CA ASN A 482 -3.50 -5.54 -3.53
C ASN A 482 -3.43 -4.73 -4.83
N ARG A 483 -2.22 -4.47 -5.35
CA ARG A 483 -2.06 -3.80 -6.65
C ARG A 483 -2.76 -4.58 -7.78
N LEU A 484 -2.61 -5.90 -7.81
CA LEU A 484 -3.36 -6.75 -8.76
C LEU A 484 -4.87 -6.58 -8.59
N CYS A 485 -5.38 -6.65 -7.35
CA CYS A 485 -6.81 -6.50 -7.08
C CYS A 485 -7.37 -5.13 -7.49
N VAL A 486 -6.62 -4.05 -7.24
CA VAL A 486 -7.00 -2.69 -7.60
C VAL A 486 -7.07 -2.52 -9.13
N LEU A 487 -6.07 -3.02 -9.86
CA LEU A 487 -6.07 -3.00 -11.32
C LEU A 487 -7.23 -3.83 -11.91
N HIS A 488 -7.50 -4.98 -11.30
CA HIS A 488 -8.58 -5.88 -11.71
C HIS A 488 -9.97 -5.32 -11.41
N GLU A 489 -10.13 -4.53 -10.35
CA GLU A 489 -11.41 -3.90 -10.04
C GLU A 489 -11.85 -2.91 -11.14
N LYS A 490 -10.89 -2.20 -11.74
CA LYS A 490 -11.14 -1.28 -12.87
C LYS A 490 -11.50 -2.02 -14.15
N THR A 491 -10.88 -3.18 -14.40
CA THR A 491 -11.14 -3.99 -15.60
C THR A 491 -11.22 -5.48 -15.23
N PRO A 492 -12.37 -5.94 -14.69
CA PRO A 492 -12.49 -7.31 -14.20
C PRO A 492 -12.55 -8.30 -15.37
N VAL A 493 -11.59 -9.23 -15.40
CA VAL A 493 -11.41 -10.21 -16.50
C VAL A 493 -11.39 -11.68 -16.07
N SER A 494 -11.47 -11.96 -14.76
CA SER A 494 -11.29 -13.29 -14.17
C SER A 494 -12.04 -13.38 -12.84
N GLU A 495 -13.04 -14.27 -12.78
CA GLU A 495 -13.81 -14.53 -11.55
C GLU A 495 -12.94 -15.09 -10.42
N ARG A 496 -11.86 -15.80 -10.77
CA ARG A 496 -10.90 -16.37 -9.82
C ARG A 496 -10.12 -15.28 -9.09
N VAL A 497 -9.70 -14.25 -9.82
CA VAL A 497 -9.07 -13.04 -9.24
C VAL A 497 -10.09 -12.30 -8.39
N THR A 498 -11.31 -12.08 -8.90
CA THR A 498 -12.40 -11.44 -8.15
C THR A 498 -12.61 -12.14 -6.80
N LYS A 499 -12.77 -13.46 -6.80
CA LYS A 499 -12.92 -14.26 -5.58
C LYS A 499 -11.78 -14.01 -4.59
N CYS A 500 -10.52 -14.21 -4.99
CA CYS A 500 -9.39 -14.01 -4.08
C CYS A 500 -9.23 -12.57 -3.60
N CYS A 501 -9.67 -11.59 -4.37
CA CYS A 501 -9.58 -10.18 -4.01
C CYS A 501 -10.65 -9.74 -3.02
N THR A 502 -11.86 -10.32 -3.07
CA THR A 502 -13.03 -9.87 -2.30
C THR A 502 -13.46 -10.79 -1.17
N GLU A 503 -13.13 -12.08 -1.21
CA GLU A 503 -13.62 -13.08 -0.22
C GLU A 503 -13.06 -12.82 1.20
N SER A 504 -11.77 -12.48 1.31
CA SER A 504 -11.13 -12.22 2.59
C SER A 504 -9.78 -11.51 2.39
N LEU A 505 -9.61 -10.35 3.03
CA LEU A 505 -8.34 -9.61 3.02
C LEU A 505 -7.17 -10.48 3.53
N VAL A 506 -7.39 -11.18 4.64
CA VAL A 506 -6.35 -11.94 5.35
C VAL A 506 -6.04 -13.28 4.69
N ASN A 507 -6.99 -13.84 3.92
CA ASN A 507 -6.78 -15.06 3.14
C ASN A 507 -6.43 -14.78 1.67
N ARG A 508 -6.23 -13.51 1.28
CA ARG A 508 -5.89 -13.14 -0.10
C ARG A 508 -4.64 -13.88 -0.58
N ARG A 509 -3.54 -13.82 0.19
CA ARG A 509 -2.27 -14.50 -0.16
C ARG A 509 -2.45 -16.02 -0.26
N PRO A 510 -2.99 -16.73 0.75
CA PRO A 510 -3.31 -18.15 0.62
C PRO A 510 -4.21 -18.49 -0.57
N CYS A 511 -5.23 -17.68 -0.86
CA CYS A 511 -6.15 -17.89 -2.00
C CYS A 511 -5.39 -17.86 -3.33
N PHE A 512 -4.58 -16.83 -3.59
CA PHE A 512 -3.75 -16.75 -4.80
C PHE A 512 -2.71 -17.88 -4.87
N SER A 513 -2.12 -18.27 -3.75
CA SER A 513 -1.22 -19.43 -3.67
C SER A 513 -1.93 -20.73 -4.07
N ALA A 514 -3.19 -20.91 -3.66
CA ALA A 514 -3.97 -22.12 -3.91
C ALA A 514 -4.53 -22.23 -5.35
N LEU A 515 -4.63 -21.12 -6.10
CA LEU A 515 -5.10 -21.15 -7.48
C LEU A 515 -4.32 -22.16 -8.33
N GLN A 516 -4.98 -23.08 -9.00
CA GLN A 516 -4.34 -23.97 -9.98
C GLN A 516 -4.35 -23.36 -11.39
N VAL A 517 -3.81 -24.07 -12.38
CA VAL A 517 -3.96 -23.71 -13.80
C VAL A 517 -5.44 -23.47 -14.13
N ASP A 518 -5.73 -22.42 -14.90
CA ASP A 518 -7.09 -22.15 -15.34
C ASP A 518 -7.49 -23.05 -16.52
N GLU A 519 -8.15 -24.16 -16.24
CA GLU A 519 -8.65 -25.07 -17.28
C GLU A 519 -9.87 -24.50 -18.04
N THR A 520 -10.46 -23.39 -17.59
CA THR A 520 -11.57 -22.72 -18.29
C THR A 520 -11.09 -21.70 -19.33
N TYR A 521 -9.80 -21.36 -19.29
CA TYR A 521 -9.22 -20.41 -20.22
C TYR A 521 -9.12 -20.99 -21.63
N VAL A 522 -9.71 -20.29 -22.59
CA VAL A 522 -9.54 -20.58 -24.01
C VAL A 522 -8.24 -19.91 -24.48
N PRO A 523 -7.26 -20.69 -24.97
CA PRO A 523 -5.98 -20.13 -25.40
C PRO A 523 -6.17 -19.05 -26.47
N LYS A 524 -5.42 -17.95 -26.32
CA LYS A 524 -5.37 -16.87 -27.31
C LYS A 524 -4.79 -17.40 -28.61
N GLU A 525 -5.31 -16.96 -29.75
CA GLU A 525 -4.72 -17.30 -31.04
C GLU A 525 -3.26 -16.83 -31.13
N PHE A 526 -2.43 -17.59 -31.85
CA PHE A 526 -1.04 -17.19 -32.06
C PHE A 526 -1.00 -15.94 -32.95
N SER A 527 -0.36 -14.89 -32.47
CA SER A 527 -0.07 -13.69 -33.26
C SER A 527 1.44 -13.58 -33.50
N ALA A 528 1.84 -13.67 -34.76
CA ALA A 528 3.25 -13.53 -35.15
C ALA A 528 3.80 -12.13 -34.80
N GLU A 529 2.96 -11.10 -34.86
CA GLU A 529 3.34 -9.73 -34.48
C GLU A 529 3.80 -9.63 -33.02
N THR A 530 3.24 -10.46 -32.14
CA THR A 530 3.61 -10.47 -30.71
C THR A 530 5.05 -10.98 -30.47
N PHE A 531 5.60 -11.70 -31.45
CA PHE A 531 6.97 -12.22 -31.45
C PHE A 531 7.84 -11.57 -32.52
N THR A 532 7.36 -10.49 -33.15
CA THR A 532 8.12 -9.70 -34.12
C THR A 532 8.79 -8.55 -33.37
N PHE A 533 10.13 -8.49 -33.46
CA PHE A 533 10.95 -7.47 -32.82
C PHE A 533 11.69 -6.68 -33.88
N HIS A 534 12.05 -5.45 -33.56
CA HIS A 534 12.76 -4.53 -34.46
C HIS A 534 14.09 -4.10 -33.85
N ALA A 535 14.92 -3.42 -34.64
CA ALA A 535 16.24 -2.96 -34.22
C ALA A 535 16.22 -1.98 -33.03
N ASP A 536 15.08 -1.34 -32.76
CA ASP A 536 14.87 -0.46 -31.59
C ASP A 536 15.05 -1.20 -30.27
N LEU A 537 14.77 -2.51 -30.22
CA LEU A 537 15.02 -3.36 -29.05
C LEU A 537 16.50 -3.30 -28.61
N CYS A 538 17.43 -3.13 -29.54
CA CYS A 538 18.86 -3.18 -29.25
C CYS A 538 19.37 -1.95 -28.48
N THR A 539 18.71 -0.80 -28.62
CA THR A 539 19.08 0.46 -27.95
C THR A 539 18.36 0.67 -26.63
N LEU A 540 17.37 -0.17 -26.29
CA LEU A 540 16.66 -0.06 -25.02
C LEU A 540 17.58 -0.32 -23.80
N PRO A 541 17.33 0.35 -22.67
CA PRO A 541 17.92 -0.01 -21.39
C PRO A 541 17.65 -1.47 -21.03
N GLU A 542 18.55 -2.10 -20.27
CA GLU A 542 18.44 -3.52 -19.93
C GLU A 542 17.12 -3.86 -19.22
N ALA A 543 16.64 -2.98 -18.34
CA ALA A 543 15.36 -3.17 -17.66
C ALA A 543 14.16 -3.22 -18.64
N GLU A 544 14.18 -2.42 -19.70
CA GLU A 544 13.14 -2.42 -20.73
C GLU A 544 13.25 -3.63 -21.66
N LYS A 545 14.46 -4.04 -22.01
CA LYS A 545 14.71 -5.31 -22.73
C LYS A 545 14.15 -6.50 -21.96
N GLN A 546 14.36 -6.54 -20.65
CA GLN A 546 13.79 -7.57 -19.78
C GLN A 546 12.26 -7.56 -19.78
N ILE A 547 11.63 -6.38 -19.73
CA ILE A 547 10.16 -6.24 -19.80
C ILE A 547 9.62 -6.78 -21.14
N LYS A 548 10.30 -6.50 -22.26
CA LYS A 548 9.91 -7.04 -23.58
C LYS A 548 10.02 -8.57 -23.63
N LYS A 549 11.12 -9.14 -23.13
CA LYS A 549 11.31 -10.60 -22.98
C LYS A 549 10.20 -11.24 -22.12
N GLN A 550 9.89 -10.61 -20.99
CA GLN A 550 8.84 -11.07 -20.06
C GLN A 550 7.44 -10.97 -20.66
N SER A 551 7.17 -9.93 -21.45
CA SER A 551 5.90 -9.77 -22.17
C SER A 551 5.71 -10.88 -23.20
N ALA A 552 6.75 -11.22 -23.95
CA ALA A 552 6.73 -12.34 -24.89
C ALA A 552 6.46 -13.68 -24.20
N LEU A 553 7.09 -13.92 -23.04
CA LEU A 553 6.85 -15.13 -22.23
C LEU A 553 5.39 -15.26 -21.78
N VAL A 554 4.76 -14.15 -21.36
CA VAL A 554 3.34 -14.14 -20.98
C VAL A 554 2.45 -14.45 -22.18
N GLU A 555 2.69 -13.83 -23.32
CA GLU A 555 1.90 -14.06 -24.53
C GLU A 555 2.05 -15.49 -25.05
N LEU A 556 3.25 -16.06 -24.93
CA LEU A 556 3.51 -17.47 -25.22
C LEU A 556 2.63 -18.39 -24.38
N LEU A 557 2.55 -18.12 -23.06
CA LEU A 557 1.71 -18.89 -22.14
C LEU A 557 0.23 -18.66 -22.36
N LYS A 558 -0.18 -17.46 -22.77
CA LYS A 558 -1.57 -17.18 -23.17
C LYS A 558 -1.96 -17.94 -24.42
N HIS A 559 -1.03 -18.22 -25.31
CA HIS A 559 -1.25 -19.07 -26.48
C HIS A 559 -1.14 -20.56 -26.15
N LYS A 560 -0.21 -20.95 -25.28
CA LYS A 560 0.08 -22.35 -24.91
C LYS A 560 0.15 -22.49 -23.38
N PRO A 561 -0.99 -22.46 -22.68
CA PRO A 561 -1.02 -22.48 -21.21
C PRO A 561 -0.48 -23.78 -20.59
N LYS A 562 -0.48 -24.86 -21.39
CA LYS A 562 0.02 -26.20 -20.98
C LYS A 562 1.49 -26.45 -21.34
N ALA A 563 2.21 -25.43 -21.83
CA ALA A 563 3.64 -25.57 -22.10
C ALA A 563 4.42 -26.00 -20.84
N THR A 564 5.30 -26.98 -21.00
CA THR A 564 6.18 -27.47 -19.91
C THR A 564 7.31 -26.48 -19.66
N ASP A 565 7.96 -26.59 -18.50
CA ASP A 565 9.07 -25.72 -18.14
C ASP A 565 10.26 -25.91 -19.11
N GLU A 566 10.47 -27.12 -19.63
CA GLU A 566 11.47 -27.43 -20.65
C GLU A 566 11.13 -26.74 -21.99
N GLN A 567 9.88 -26.80 -22.43
CA GLN A 567 9.44 -26.12 -23.66
C GLN A 567 9.64 -24.60 -23.55
N LEU A 568 9.22 -24.00 -22.43
CA LEU A 568 9.38 -22.58 -22.17
C LEU A 568 10.87 -22.19 -22.11
N LYS A 569 11.71 -23.00 -21.48
CA LYS A 569 13.15 -22.75 -21.41
C LYS A 569 13.80 -22.78 -22.80
N THR A 570 13.44 -23.76 -23.63
CA THR A 570 13.92 -23.86 -25.02
C THR A 570 13.53 -22.63 -25.82
N VAL A 571 12.22 -22.30 -25.86
CA VAL A 571 11.72 -21.15 -26.63
C VAL A 571 12.36 -19.83 -26.16
N MET A 572 12.48 -19.60 -24.86
CA MET A 572 13.09 -18.37 -24.34
C MET A 572 14.61 -18.32 -24.56
N GLY A 573 15.28 -19.47 -24.63
CA GLY A 573 16.69 -19.58 -25.00
C GLY A 573 16.94 -19.26 -26.47
N ASP A 574 16.10 -19.80 -27.36
CA ASP A 574 16.10 -19.48 -28.79
C ASP A 574 15.79 -18.00 -29.03
N PHE A 575 14.82 -17.46 -28.27
CA PHE A 575 14.49 -16.04 -28.28
C PHE A 575 15.67 -15.15 -27.90
N GLY A 576 16.35 -15.46 -26.79
CA GLY A 576 17.54 -14.72 -26.36
C GLY A 576 18.64 -14.76 -27.41
N SER A 577 18.92 -15.95 -27.96
CA SER A 577 19.95 -16.14 -28.99
C SER A 577 19.64 -15.37 -30.27
N PHE A 578 18.37 -15.32 -30.68
CA PHE A 578 17.89 -14.52 -31.81
C PHE A 578 18.15 -13.02 -31.59
N VAL A 579 17.76 -12.49 -30.43
CA VAL A 579 17.98 -11.07 -30.10
C VAL A 579 19.46 -10.73 -30.08
N ASP A 580 20.29 -11.55 -29.43
CA ASP A 580 21.73 -11.31 -29.34
C ASP A 580 22.40 -11.35 -30.72
N LYS A 581 22.02 -12.33 -31.56
CA LYS A 581 22.48 -12.44 -32.95
C LYS A 581 22.12 -11.19 -33.75
N CYS A 582 20.86 -10.77 -33.73
CA CYS A 582 20.43 -9.64 -34.56
C CYS A 582 20.87 -8.28 -34.03
N CYS A 583 21.05 -8.11 -32.72
CA CYS A 583 21.63 -6.89 -32.17
C CYS A 583 23.14 -6.76 -32.44
N ALA A 584 23.84 -7.86 -32.73
CA ALA A 584 25.24 -7.88 -33.14
C ALA A 584 25.46 -7.75 -34.66
N ALA A 585 24.39 -7.81 -35.46
CA ALA A 585 24.48 -7.70 -36.92
C ALA A 585 24.79 -6.27 -37.39
N GLU A 586 25.44 -6.15 -38.55
CA GLU A 586 25.70 -4.85 -39.21
C GLU A 586 24.38 -4.16 -39.61
N ASP A 587 23.49 -4.90 -40.27
CA ASP A 587 22.11 -4.49 -40.54
C ASP A 587 21.14 -5.23 -39.60
N LYS A 588 20.85 -4.57 -38.47
CA LYS A 588 20.01 -5.12 -37.41
C LYS A 588 18.59 -5.36 -37.90
N GLU A 589 17.99 -4.39 -38.58
CA GLU A 589 16.59 -4.46 -39.00
C GLU A 589 16.39 -5.56 -40.05
N ALA A 590 17.33 -5.70 -41.00
CA ALA A 590 17.31 -6.80 -41.95
C ALA A 590 17.44 -8.17 -41.24
N CYS A 591 18.32 -8.29 -40.23
CA CYS A 591 18.42 -9.52 -39.45
C CYS A 591 17.12 -9.87 -38.74
N PHE A 592 16.51 -8.90 -38.03
CA PHE A 592 15.24 -9.12 -37.34
C PHE A 592 14.12 -9.54 -38.30
N ALA A 593 14.06 -8.92 -39.48
CA ALA A 593 13.07 -9.26 -40.52
C ALA A 593 13.29 -10.67 -41.12
N GLU A 594 14.54 -11.11 -41.29
CA GLU A 594 14.85 -12.42 -41.87
C GLU A 594 14.75 -13.56 -40.84
N GLU A 595 15.27 -13.36 -39.64
CA GLU A 595 15.38 -14.39 -38.61
C GLU A 595 14.11 -14.49 -37.74
N GLY A 596 13.31 -13.42 -37.65
CA GLY A 596 12.06 -13.39 -36.88
C GLY A 596 11.05 -14.47 -37.28
N PRO A 597 10.73 -14.64 -38.58
CA PRO A 597 9.86 -15.72 -39.03
C PRO A 597 10.40 -17.12 -38.72
N LYS A 598 11.73 -17.31 -38.72
CA LYS A 598 12.38 -18.59 -38.37
C LYS A 598 12.16 -18.90 -36.89
N LEU A 599 12.35 -17.90 -36.01
CA LEU A 599 12.09 -18.01 -34.58
C LEU A 599 10.62 -18.36 -34.30
N VAL A 600 9.68 -17.70 -34.99
CA VAL A 600 8.24 -18.00 -34.88
C VAL A 600 7.94 -19.46 -35.22
N ALA A 601 8.49 -19.96 -36.33
CA ALA A 601 8.30 -21.35 -36.76
C ALA A 601 8.90 -22.36 -35.75
N THR A 602 10.12 -22.11 -35.28
CA THR A 602 10.77 -22.94 -34.23
C THR A 602 9.98 -22.95 -32.93
N THR A 603 9.44 -21.79 -32.54
CA THR A 603 8.61 -21.65 -31.34
C THR A 603 7.33 -22.48 -31.45
N GLN A 604 6.64 -22.42 -32.60
CA GLN A 604 5.45 -23.23 -32.83
C GLN A 604 5.77 -24.73 -32.81
N ALA A 605 6.90 -25.14 -33.38
CA ALA A 605 7.34 -26.53 -33.39
C ALA A 605 7.73 -27.04 -31.98
N ALA A 606 8.37 -26.22 -31.16
CA ALA A 606 8.74 -26.57 -29.79
C ALA A 606 7.52 -26.69 -28.85
N LEU A 607 6.41 -26.03 -29.20
CA LEU A 607 5.15 -26.03 -28.46
C LEU A 607 4.06 -26.93 -29.07
N ALA A 608 4.38 -27.64 -30.14
CA ALA A 608 3.57 -28.73 -30.68
C ALA A 608 3.70 -29.95 -29.76
#